data_AF-B1IJ12-F1
#
_entry.id   AF-B1IJ12-F1
#
_cell.length_a   1.000
_cell.length_b   1.000
_cell.length_c   1.000
_cell.angle_alpha   90.00
_cell.angle_beta   90.00
_cell.angle_gamma   90.00
#
_symmetry.space_group_name_H-M   'P 1'
#
loop_
_entity.id
_entity.type
_entity.pdbx_description
1 polymer ?
#
loop_
_entity_poly.entity_id
_entity_poly.type
_entity_poly.pdbx_seq_one_letter_code
_entity_poly.pdbx_strand_id
1 'polypeptide(L)'
;MNGRDIKEIGVSIKLDKERHLIFDLNAMCELEEKFESIDAAFEKLSENMKMKDLRYTLWLALKYEDEEITEKEAGRLMTITEIDIILSKLGEALLGSLPEKNEDEKNR
;
A
#
# COMPACT_ATOMS: atom_id res chain seq x y z
N MET A 1 22.67 11.50 -0.54
CA MET A 1 21.69 10.63 -1.21
C MET A 1 22.32 9.28 -1.45
N ASN A 2 21.63 8.23 -0.99
CA ASN A 2 21.62 6.86 -1.51
C ASN A 2 20.53 6.08 -0.70
N GLY A 3 19.35 6.67 -0.45
CA GLY A 3 18.07 6.36 -1.10
C GLY A 3 17.88 6.80 -2.56
N ARG A 4 18.77 6.36 -3.44
CA ARG A 4 18.58 6.33 -4.90
C ARG A 4 18.35 4.83 -5.16
N ASP A 5 17.14 4.28 -5.15
CA ASP A 5 16.06 4.58 -6.07
C ASP A 5 14.67 4.37 -5.44
N ILE A 6 14.14 5.39 -4.74
CA ILE A 6 12.69 5.67 -4.78
C ILE A 6 12.26 6.00 -6.23
N LYS A 7 13.15 5.93 -7.22
CA LYS A 7 12.96 6.34 -8.61
C LYS A 7 12.16 5.35 -9.48
N GLU A 8 11.54 4.32 -8.90
CA GLU A 8 10.53 3.46 -9.58
C GLU A 8 9.14 3.44 -8.88
N ILE A 9 8.48 4.57 -8.63
CA ILE A 9 8.35 5.26 -7.32
C ILE A 9 7.15 4.75 -6.48
N GLY A 10 6.30 3.90 -7.04
CA GLY A 10 4.98 3.59 -6.52
C GLY A 10 4.14 3.02 -7.64
N VAL A 11 3.10 2.29 -7.30
CA VAL A 11 2.27 1.61 -8.31
C VAL A 11 1.25 2.60 -8.86
N SER A 12 1.33 2.88 -10.16
CA SER A 12 0.39 3.79 -10.83
C SER A 12 -1.00 3.17 -10.94
N ILE A 13 -2.01 3.97 -10.61
CA ILE A 13 -3.43 3.62 -10.74
C ILE A 13 -4.21 4.85 -11.22
N LYS A 14 -5.20 4.63 -12.07
CA LYS A 14 -6.15 5.68 -12.44
C LYS A 14 -7.37 5.59 -11.53
N LEU A 15 -7.56 6.63 -10.71
CA LEU A 15 -8.77 6.83 -9.89
C LEU A 15 -9.53 8.03 -10.45
N ASP A 16 -9.59 9.14 -9.72
CA ASP A 16 -10.01 10.46 -10.23
C ASP A 16 -9.03 11.03 -11.27
N LYS A 17 -7.74 10.82 -11.00
CA LYS A 17 -6.60 11.14 -11.87
C LYS A 17 -5.61 9.97 -11.81
N GLU A 18 -4.55 10.07 -12.61
CA GLU A 18 -3.41 9.19 -12.42
C GLU A 18 -2.76 9.50 -11.07
N ARG A 19 -2.65 8.48 -10.22
CA ARG A 19 -2.09 8.55 -8.86
C ARG A 19 -1.08 7.44 -8.65
N HIS A 20 -0.20 7.62 -7.67
CA HIS A 20 0.82 6.64 -7.29
C HIS A 20 0.55 6.12 -5.88
N LEU A 21 0.44 4.80 -5.77
CA LEU A 21 0.29 4.11 -4.48
C LEU A 21 1.67 3.86 -3.89
N ILE A 22 1.94 4.46 -2.73
CA ILE A 22 3.26 4.43 -2.08
C ILE A 22 3.07 4.14 -0.59
N PHE A 23 3.76 3.11 -0.09
CA PHE A 23 3.84 2.82 1.33
C PHE A 23 5.19 3.24 1.88
N ASP A 24 5.27 4.48 2.37
CA ASP A 24 6.45 4.95 3.09
C ASP A 24 6.55 4.34 4.49
N LEU A 25 7.62 4.66 5.23
CA LEU A 25 7.81 4.12 6.58
C LEU A 25 6.66 4.45 7.53
N ASN A 26 6.03 5.62 7.40
CA ASN A 26 4.90 6.00 8.26
C ASN A 26 3.67 5.15 7.95
N ALA A 27 3.39 4.93 6.66
CA ALA A 27 2.32 4.04 6.22
C ALA A 27 2.57 2.60 6.71
N MET A 28 3.82 2.13 6.74
CA MET A 28 4.17 0.82 7.30
C MET A 28 3.85 0.74 8.80
N CYS A 29 4.25 1.73 9.60
CA CYS A 29 3.92 1.77 11.02
C CYS A 29 2.40 1.72 11.26
N GLU A 30 1.63 2.49 10.51
CA GLU A 30 0.16 2.52 10.59
C GLU A 30 -0.48 1.16 10.21
N LEU A 31 0.07 0.47 9.20
CA LEU A 31 -0.36 -0.88 8.84
C LEU A 31 -0.05 -1.89 9.94
N GLU A 32 1.17 -1.85 10.50
CA GLU A 32 1.59 -2.74 11.59
C GLU A 32 0.73 -2.54 12.84
N GLU A 33 0.48 -1.29 13.26
CA GLU A 33 -0.38 -1.00 14.40
C GLU A 33 -1.82 -1.51 14.20
N LYS A 34 -2.36 -1.40 12.98
CA LYS A 34 -3.73 -1.83 12.68
C LYS A 34 -3.88 -3.34 12.50
N PHE A 35 -2.89 -3.98 11.88
CA PHE A 35 -2.96 -5.38 11.47
C PHE A 35 -2.07 -6.31 12.29
N GLU A 36 -1.39 -5.79 13.32
CA GLU A 36 -0.45 -6.46 14.23
C GLU A 36 0.94 -6.74 13.65
N SER A 37 1.05 -6.88 12.32
CA SER A 37 2.32 -7.01 11.59
C SER A 37 2.12 -6.67 10.11
N ILE A 38 3.22 -6.37 9.40
CA ILE A 38 3.16 -6.16 7.95
C ILE A 38 2.78 -7.44 7.21
N ASP A 39 3.26 -8.61 7.66
CA ASP A 39 2.88 -9.91 7.07
C ASP A 39 1.36 -10.15 7.21
N ALA A 40 0.78 -9.88 8.38
CA ALA A 40 -0.67 -9.99 8.59
C ALA A 40 -1.48 -8.96 7.78
N ALA A 41 -0.93 -7.77 7.53
CA ALA A 41 -1.54 -6.79 6.63
C ALA A 41 -1.62 -7.32 5.19
N PHE A 42 -0.55 -7.98 4.72
CA PHE A 42 -0.48 -8.59 3.40
C PHE A 42 -1.47 -9.77 3.25
N GLU A 43 -1.52 -10.68 4.22
CA GLU A 43 -2.48 -11.80 4.20
C GLU A 43 -3.95 -11.32 4.18
N LYS A 44 -4.26 -10.28 4.96
CA LYS A 44 -5.61 -9.68 4.98
C LYS A 44 -5.98 -9.05 3.65
N LEU A 45 -5.03 -8.41 2.96
CA LEU A 45 -5.24 -7.84 1.63
C LEU A 45 -5.55 -8.92 0.58
N SER A 46 -4.95 -10.11 0.68
CA SER A 46 -5.10 -11.17 -0.33
C SER A 46 -6.32 -12.06 -0.16
N GLU A 47 -6.76 -12.36 1.08
CA GLU A 47 -7.76 -13.41 1.30
C GLU A 47 -9.12 -12.91 1.80
N ASN A 48 -9.15 -11.94 2.71
CA ASN A 48 -10.34 -11.63 3.50
C ASN A 48 -10.48 -10.13 3.81
N MET A 49 -10.19 -9.28 2.81
CA MET A 49 -10.15 -7.83 3.02
C MET A 49 -11.54 -7.27 3.32
N LYS A 50 -11.72 -6.67 4.51
CA LYS A 50 -12.95 -5.95 4.85
C LYS A 50 -12.94 -4.60 4.15
N MET A 51 -14.11 -4.09 3.75
CA MET A 51 -14.23 -2.79 3.05
C MET A 51 -13.62 -1.62 3.84
N LYS A 52 -13.73 -1.64 5.17
CA LYS A 52 -13.10 -0.63 6.05
C LYS A 52 -11.57 -0.69 6.03
N ASP A 53 -11.03 -1.89 5.87
CA ASP A 53 -9.60 -2.14 5.87
C ASP A 53 -9.05 -1.73 4.49
N LEU A 54 -9.73 -2.13 3.39
CA LEU A 54 -9.43 -1.68 2.03
C LEU A 54 -9.36 -0.16 1.94
N ARG A 55 -10.39 0.53 2.45
CA ARG A 55 -10.44 2.00 2.44
C ARG A 55 -9.27 2.61 3.20
N TYR A 56 -8.94 2.08 4.36
CA TYR A 56 -7.82 2.56 5.17
C TYR A 56 -6.47 2.32 4.48
N THR A 57 -6.26 1.14 3.90
CA THR A 57 -5.02 0.82 3.20
C THR A 57 -4.82 1.68 1.96
N LEU A 58 -5.89 1.93 1.18
CA LEU A 58 -5.82 2.87 0.06
C LEU A 58 -5.50 4.29 0.53
N TRP A 59 -6.14 4.73 1.61
CA TRP A 59 -5.87 6.05 2.20
C TRP A 59 -4.39 6.22 2.55
N LEU A 60 -3.79 5.25 3.26
CA LEU A 60 -2.36 5.28 3.60
C LEU A 60 -1.48 5.36 2.34
N ALA A 61 -1.79 4.57 1.32
CA ALA A 61 -1.03 4.55 0.07
C ALA A 61 -1.10 5.87 -0.72
N LEU A 62 -2.17 6.65 -0.55
CA LEU A 62 -2.39 7.93 -1.23
C LEU A 62 -1.81 9.12 -0.46
N LYS A 63 -1.66 9.02 0.87
CA LYS A 63 -1.15 10.11 1.72
C LYS A 63 0.22 10.62 1.32
N TYR A 64 1.05 9.76 0.72
CA TYR A 64 2.37 10.18 0.26
C TYR A 64 2.28 11.21 -0.88
N GLU A 65 1.35 11.04 -1.82
CA GLU A 65 1.12 11.99 -2.91
C GLU A 65 0.23 13.17 -2.46
N ASP A 66 -0.69 12.91 -1.53
CA ASP A 66 -1.76 13.82 -1.13
C ASP A 66 -1.96 13.77 0.39
N GLU A 67 -1.12 14.48 1.13
CA GLU A 67 -1.05 14.40 2.61
C GLU A 67 -2.37 14.83 3.30
N GLU A 68 -3.16 15.67 2.63
CA GLU A 68 -4.43 16.19 3.16
C GLU A 68 -5.64 15.27 2.89
N ILE A 69 -5.48 14.22 2.06
CA ILE A 69 -6.58 13.32 1.73
C ILE A 69 -7.12 12.64 2.99
N THR A 70 -8.44 12.64 3.15
CA THR A 70 -9.10 11.92 4.26
C THR A 70 -9.40 10.47 3.89
N GLU A 71 -9.53 9.60 4.89
CA GLU A 71 -9.92 8.19 4.67
C GLU A 71 -11.26 8.07 3.92
N LYS A 72 -12.19 9.00 4.20
CA LYS A 72 -13.49 9.04 3.50
C LYS A 72 -13.36 9.45 2.04
N GLU A 73 -12.46 10.38 1.72
CA GLU A 73 -12.20 10.79 0.34
C GLU A 73 -11.54 9.67 -0.46
N ALA A 74 -10.53 8.99 0.09
CA ALA A 74 -9.98 7.79 -0.53
C ALA A 74 -11.07 6.75 -0.81
N GLY A 75 -12.03 6.57 0.11
CA GLY A 75 -13.21 5.73 -0.10
C GLY A 75 -14.12 6.16 -1.24
N ARG A 76 -14.23 7.47 -1.52
CA ARG A 76 -15.03 8.00 -2.64
C ARG A 76 -14.36 7.82 -3.99
N LEU A 77 -13.04 7.68 -4.02
CA LEU A 77 -12.29 7.42 -5.25
C LEU A 77 -12.46 5.98 -5.76
N MET A 78 -12.92 5.07 -4.90
CA MET A 78 -13.15 3.67 -5.28
C MET A 78 -14.53 3.47 -5.89
N THR A 79 -14.61 2.71 -6.97
CA THR A 79 -15.87 2.14 -7.46
C THR A 79 -15.94 0.65 -7.14
N ILE A 80 -17.14 0.13 -6.87
CA ILE A 80 -17.33 -1.30 -6.53
C ILE A 80 -16.80 -2.22 -7.65
N THR A 81 -16.89 -1.75 -8.90
CA THR A 81 -16.43 -2.49 -10.09
C THR A 81 -14.91 -2.56 -10.23
N GLU A 82 -14.15 -1.71 -9.52
CA GLU A 82 -12.70 -1.61 -9.63
C GLU A 82 -11.96 -2.17 -8.40
N ILE A 83 -12.69 -2.72 -7.42
CA ILE A 83 -12.12 -3.22 -6.16
C ILE A 83 -10.99 -4.24 -6.41
N ASP A 84 -11.18 -5.17 -7.34
CA ASP A 84 -10.18 -6.21 -7.64
C ASP A 84 -8.87 -5.60 -8.18
N ILE A 85 -8.99 -4.58 -9.03
CA ILE A 85 -7.83 -3.86 -9.58
C ILE A 85 -7.14 -3.07 -8.47
N ILE A 86 -7.90 -2.39 -7.62
CA ILE A 86 -7.36 -1.62 -6.49
C ILE A 86 -6.62 -2.55 -5.51
N LEU A 87 -7.20 -3.69 -5.16
CA LEU A 87 -6.57 -4.69 -4.29
C LEU A 87 -5.26 -5.20 -4.88
N SER A 88 -5.27 -5.56 -6.16
CA SER A 88 -4.06 -6.01 -6.87
C SER A 88 -2.96 -4.94 -6.84
N LYS A 89 -3.31 -3.68 -7.09
CA LYS A 89 -2.36 -2.55 -7.13
C LYS A 89 -1.83 -2.19 -5.74
N LEU A 90 -2.66 -2.30 -4.70
CA LEU A 90 -2.22 -2.12 -3.30
C LEU A 90 -1.26 -3.23 -2.87
N GLY A 91 -1.53 -4.50 -3.25
CA GLY A 91 -0.64 -5.62 -2.97
C GLY A 91 0.72 -5.46 -3.65
N GLU A 92 0.73 -5.06 -4.92
CA GLU A 92 1.95 -4.75 -5.68
C GLU A 92 2.76 -3.64 -5.00
N ALA A 93 2.11 -2.55 -4.58
CA ALA A 93 2.76 -1.42 -3.93
C ALA A 93 3.33 -1.79 -2.56
N LEU A 94 2.57 -2.55 -1.76
CA LEU A 94 3.00 -2.99 -0.44
C LEU A 94 4.20 -3.92 -0.54
N LEU A 95 4.17 -4.91 -1.45
CA LEU A 95 5.27 -5.83 -1.68
C LEU A 95 6.54 -5.12 -2.17
N GLY A 96 6.40 -4.20 -3.13
CA GLY A 96 7.53 -3.42 -3.66
C GLY A 96 8.14 -2.45 -2.65
N SER A 97 7.43 -2.15 -1.56
CA SER A 97 7.91 -1.27 -0.49
C SER A 97 8.64 -2.03 0.63
N LEU A 98 8.58 -3.37 0.65
CA LEU A 98 9.34 -4.20 1.58
C LEU A 98 10.80 -4.27 1.14
N PRO A 99 11.77 -4.25 2.08
CA PRO A 99 13.16 -4.53 1.74
C PRO A 99 13.26 -5.94 1.15
N GLU A 100 14.05 -6.11 0.08
CA GLU A 100 14.37 -7.44 -0.43
C GLU A 100 14.90 -8.29 0.74
N LYS A 101 14.26 -9.43 1.01
CA LYS A 101 14.85 -10.44 1.89
C LYS A 101 16.13 -10.90 1.21
N ASN A 102 17.28 -10.40 1.65
CA ASN A 102 18.56 -10.99 1.30
C ASN A 102 18.53 -12.44 1.77
N GLU A 103 18.37 -13.40 0.85
CA GLU A 103 18.52 -14.84 1.11
C GLU A 103 20.00 -15.23 1.34
N ASP A 104 20.82 -14.35 1.91
CA ASP A 104 22.25 -14.55 2.18
C ASP A 104 22.52 -14.78 3.68
N GLU A 105 21.74 -15.65 4.34
CA GLU A 105 22.12 -16.26 5.64
C GLU A 105 21.77 -17.77 5.69
N LYS A 106 21.93 -18.47 4.57
CA LYS A 106 22.08 -19.94 4.56
C LYS A 106 23.42 -20.34 3.96
N ASN A 107 24.50 -20.08 4.70
CA ASN A 107 25.73 -20.89 4.72
C ASN A 107 26.76 -20.25 5.67
N ARG A 108 26.67 -20.58 6.95
CA ARG A 108 27.81 -20.56 7.89
C ARG A 108 27.81 -21.82 8.73
#